data_AF-A0A382TSQ9-F1
#
_entry.id   AF-A0A382TSQ9-F1
#
_cell.length_a   1.000
_cell.length_b   1.000
_cell.length_c   1.000
_cell.angle_alpha   90.00
_cell.angle_beta   90.00
_cell.angle_gamma   90.00
#
_symmetry.space_group_name_H-M   'P 1'
#
loop_
_entity.id
_entity.type
_entity.pdbx_description
1 polymer ?
#
loop_
_entity_poly.entity_id
_entity_poly.type
_entity_poly.pdbx_seq_one_letter_code
_entity_poly.pdbx_strand_id
1 'polypeptide(L)' 'MDKSHHERIGRVMFVWVEFHPQRYKIGQDEINLALEDGYEILWDYKYDNGVEFCLKKPVKKTSKVEHDG' A
#
# COMPACT_ATOMS: atom_id res chain seq x y z
N MET A 1 4.55 -22.76 -17.91
CA MET A 1 3.92 -22.28 -16.66
C MET A 1 4.45 -20.89 -16.39
N ASP A 2 3.54 -20.00 -16.01
CA ASP A 2 3.58 -18.53 -16.03
C ASP A 2 4.95 -17.86 -15.82
N LYS A 3 5.31 -16.93 -16.70
CA LYS A 3 6.31 -15.90 -16.40
C LYS A 3 5.65 -14.96 -15.40
N SER A 4 5.63 -15.37 -14.14
CA SER A 4 5.22 -14.57 -12.99
C SER A 4 5.70 -13.14 -13.23
N HIS A 5 4.75 -12.26 -13.55
CA HIS A 5 4.95 -10.83 -13.44
C HIS A 5 5.15 -10.58 -11.95
N HIS A 6 6.37 -10.83 -11.44
CA HIS A 6 6.80 -10.31 -10.15
C HIS A 6 6.72 -8.80 -10.30
N GLU A 7 5.59 -8.25 -9.87
CA GLU A 7 5.39 -6.82 -9.79
C GLU A 7 6.51 -6.28 -8.90
N ARG A 8 7.40 -5.49 -9.49
CA ARG A 8 8.56 -4.96 -8.77
C ARG A 8 8.03 -4.03 -7.71
N ILE A 9 8.17 -4.40 -6.44
CA ILE A 9 7.87 -3.54 -5.31
C ILE A 9 8.84 -2.35 -5.36
N GLY A 10 8.30 -1.15 -5.52
CA GLY A 10 9.08 0.09 -5.55
C GLY A 10 9.31 0.67 -4.17
N ARG A 11 8.29 0.60 -3.32
CA ARG A 11 8.34 1.11 -1.94
C ARG A 11 7.47 0.28 -1.01
N VAL A 12 7.86 0.23 0.26
CA VAL A 12 7.09 -0.36 1.36
C VAL A 12 6.89 0.70 2.44
N MET A 13 5.72 0.69 3.08
CA MET A 13 5.41 1.51 4.25
C MET A 13 4.61 0.71 5.27
N PHE A 14 4.67 1.12 6.54
CA PHE A 14 3.90 0.54 7.62
C PHE A 14 3.02 1.63 8.23
N VAL A 15 1.74 1.33 8.45
CA VAL A 15 0.79 2.26 9.06
C VAL A 15 0.09 1.57 10.23
N TRP A 16 0.10 2.22 11.39
CA TRP A 16 -0.57 1.74 12.60
C TRP A 16 -1.96 2.36 12.74
N VAL A 17 -2.97 1.51 12.92
CA VAL A 17 -4.33 1.92 13.28
C VAL A 17 -4.62 1.51 14.70
N GLU A 18 -4.57 2.47 15.63
CA GLU A 18 -4.87 2.25 17.03
C GLU A 18 -6.38 2.07 17.26
N PHE A 19 -6.79 1.07 18.03
CA PHE A 19 -8.17 0.88 18.49
C PHE A 19 -8.51 1.79 19.68
N HIS A 20 -8.25 3.09 19.51
CA HIS A 20 -8.61 4.12 20.46
C HIS A 20 -9.73 4.99 19.88
N PRO A 21 -10.84 5.20 20.61
CA PRO A 21 -12.06 5.82 20.06
C PRO A 21 -11.86 7.24 19.53
N GLN A 22 -10.82 7.94 19.97
CA GLN A 22 -10.48 9.29 19.51
C GLN A 22 -9.28 9.34 18.57
N ARG A 23 -8.44 8.30 18.51
CA ARG A 23 -7.16 8.33 17.76
C ARG A 23 -7.15 7.43 16.53
N TYR A 24 -8.10 6.50 16.41
CA TYR A 24 -8.17 5.56 15.28
C TYR A 24 -8.17 6.26 13.91
N LYS A 25 -8.78 7.46 13.83
CA LYS A 25 -8.84 8.25 12.60
C LYS A 25 -7.47 8.63 12.05
N ILE A 26 -6.45 8.80 12.91
CA ILE A 26 -5.09 9.15 12.46
C ILE A 26 -4.55 8.08 11.51
N GLY A 27 -4.55 6.83 11.96
CA GLY A 27 -4.10 5.69 11.13
C GLY A 27 -5.04 5.41 9.97
N GLN A 28 -6.37 5.57 10.18
CA GLN A 28 -7.35 5.40 9.11
C GLN A 28 -7.11 6.38 7.95
N ASP A 29 -6.88 7.65 8.26
CA ASP A 29 -6.67 8.70 7.27
C ASP A 29 -5.33 8.52 6.55
N GLU A 30 -4.27 8.10 7.26
CA GLU A 30 -2.97 7.77 6.66
C GLU A 30 -3.06 6.59 5.68
N ILE A 31 -3.81 5.53 6.01
CA ILE A 31 -4.07 4.42 5.06
C ILE A 31 -4.84 4.92 3.85
N ASN A 32 -5.91 5.69 4.04
CA ASN A 32 -6.72 6.20 2.92
C ASN A 32 -5.86 7.02 1.95
N LEU A 33 -5.02 7.92 2.46
CA LEU A 33 -4.09 8.70 1.64
C LEU A 33 -3.06 7.82 0.91
N ALA A 34 -2.54 6.78 1.56
CA ALA A 34 -1.61 5.85 0.92
C ALA A 34 -2.28 5.08 -0.22
N LEU A 35 -3.53 4.62 -0.02
CA LEU A 35 -4.31 3.92 -1.04
C LEU A 35 -4.60 4.85 -2.24
N GLU A 36 -4.96 6.11 -1.99
CA GLU A 36 -5.15 7.13 -3.04
C GLU A 36 -3.86 7.41 -3.82
N ASP A 37 -2.69 7.39 -3.15
CA ASP A 37 -1.38 7.54 -3.80
C ASP A 37 -0.95 6.28 -4.59
N GLY A 38 -1.75 5.21 -4.56
CA GLY A 38 -1.52 3.97 -5.31
C GLY A 38 -0.64 2.96 -4.59
N TYR A 39 -0.58 3.03 -3.25
CA TYR A 39 -0.16 1.88 -2.46
C TYR A 39 -1.27 0.82 -2.42
N GLU A 40 -0.87 -0.42 -2.18
CA GLU A 40 -1.72 -1.58 -2.00
C GLU A 40 -1.39 -2.23 -0.66
N ILE A 41 -2.39 -2.75 0.04
CA ILE A 41 -2.17 -3.54 1.26
C ILE A 41 -1.49 -4.85 0.87
N LEU A 42 -0.36 -5.15 1.50
CA LEU A 42 0.37 -6.41 1.33
C LEU A 42 -0.07 -7.43 2.39
N TRP A 43 -0.07 -7.03 3.65
CA TRP A 43 -0.54 -7.83 4.79
C TRP A 43 -0.83 -6.94 5.99
N ASP A 44 -1.65 -7.43 6.91
CA ASP A 44 -1.92 -6.83 8.21
C ASP A 44 -1.45 -7.73 9.35
N TYR A 45 -1.10 -7.13 10.49
CA TYR A 45 -0.85 -7.85 11.73
C TYR A 45 -1.67 -7.22 12.86
N LYS A 46 -2.47 -8.06 13.52
CA LYS A 46 -3.44 -7.64 14.54
C LYS A 46 -2.83 -7.77 15.93
N TYR A 47 -3.02 -6.74 16.73
CA TYR A 47 -2.73 -6.70 18.15
C TYR A 47 -4.02 -6.43 18.92
N ASP A 48 -4.00 -6.62 20.23
CA ASP A 48 -5.17 -6.37 21.08
C ASP A 48 -5.63 -4.90 21.04
N ASN A 49 -4.70 -3.98 20.76
CA ASN A 49 -4.93 -2.53 20.78
C ASN A 49 -4.91 -1.86 19.40
N GLY A 50 -4.89 -2.63 18.30
CA GLY A 50 -4.88 -2.07 16.95
C GLY A 50 -4.35 -3.02 15.89
N VAL A 51 -4.06 -2.47 14.72
CA VAL A 51 -3.58 -3.23 13.55
C VAL A 51 -2.44 -2.46 12.89
N GLU A 52 -1.34 -3.16 12.60
CA GLU A 52 -0.28 -2.65 11.72
C GLU A 52 -0.53 -3.15 10.30
N PHE A 53 -0.58 -2.23 9.34
CA PHE A 53 -0.72 -2.52 7.92
C PHE A 53 0.61 -2.34 7.23
N CYS A 54 1.07 -3.35 6.51
CA CYS A 54 2.16 -3.25 5.57
C CYS A 54 1.59 -2.96 4.18
N LEU A 55 1.98 -1.84 3.57
CA LEU A 55 1.57 -1.47 2.23
C LEU A 55 2.77 -1.47 1.28
N LYS A 56 2.56 -1.88 0.04
CA LYS A 56 3.54 -1.80 -1.05
C LYS A 56 3.07 -0.80 -2.10
N LYS A 57 4.00 -0.11 -2.76
CA LYS A 57 3.74 0.65 -3.98
C LYS A 57 4.49 -0.01 -5.13
N PRO A 58 3.81 -0.50 -6.17
CA PRO A 58 4.47 -1.10 -7.32
C PRO A 58 5.21 -0.04 -8.14
N VAL A 59 6.33 -0.43 -8.76
CA VAL A 59 7.00 0.43 -9.75
C VAL A 59 6.08 0.52 -10.97
N LYS A 60 5.54 1.71 -11.24
CA LYS A 60 4.79 1.97 -12.48
C LYS A 60 5.70 1.60 -13.65
N LYS A 61 5.29 0.60 -14.45
CA LYS A 61 5.93 0.35 -15.75
C LYS A 61 5.57 1.55 -16.61
N THR A 62 6.54 2.37 -16.96
CA THR A 62 6.36 3.38 -18.00
C THR A 62 6.15 2.62 -19.31
N SER A 63 4.89 2.51 -19.73
CA SER A 63 4.59 2.17 -21.12
C SER A 63 5.23 3.27 -21.96
N LYS A 64 6.37 2.98 -22.61
CA LYS A 64 6.82 3.81 -23.72
C LYS A 64 5.70 3.71 -24.76
N VAL A 65 4.89 4.76 -24.86
CA VAL A 65 4.02 4.94 -26.01
C VAL A 65 4.95 5.28 -27.16
N GLU A 66 5.30 4.26 -27.94
CA GLU A 66 5.91 4.45 -29.26
C GLU A 66 4.81 5.08 -30.12
N HIS A 67 4.87 6.41 -30.27
CA HIS A 67 4.21 7.09 -31.36
C HIS A 67 5.07 6.85 -32.61
N ASP A 68 4.66 5.86 -33.41
CA ASP A 68 5.07 5.75 -34.80
C ASP A 68 4.03 6.51 -35.63
N GLY A 69 4.47 7.57 -36.32
CA GLY A 69 3.64 8.49 -37.11
C GLY A 69 4.46 9.62 -37.70
#